data_AF-A0A7K3LJZ5-F1
#
_entry.id   AF-A0A7K3LJZ5-F1
#
_cell.length_a   1.000
_cell.length_b   1.000
_cell.length_c   1.000
_cell.angle_alpha   90.00
_cell.angle_beta   90.00
_cell.angle_gamma   90.00
#
_symmetry.space_group_name_H-M   'P 1'
#
loop_
_entity.id
_entity.type
_entity.pdbx_description
1 polymer ?
#
loop_
_entity_poly.entity_id
_entity_poly.type
_entity_poly.pdbx_seq_one_letter_code
_entity_poly.pdbx_strand_id
1 'polypeptide(L)'
;MTDVTKGMRWVRRLMVGAVAAAALPGLIGLTGGEATASAFSRPGLPVEYLQVPSASMGRDIKVQFQSGGQGSPGLYLLDGMRAQDDYNGWDINTPAFEWYYQSGLSVIMPVGGQSSFYSDWYKP
;
A
#
# COMPACT_ATOMS: atom_id res chain seq x y z
N MET A 1 -1.92 -58.36 19.90
CA MET A 1 -0.61 -57.99 19.33
C MET A 1 -0.80 -56.79 18.38
N THR A 2 -1.24 -55.64 18.90
CA THR A 2 -1.69 -54.48 18.09
C THR A 2 -1.31 -53.11 18.67
N ASP A 3 -0.72 -53.03 19.87
CA ASP A 3 -0.37 -51.75 20.50
C ASP A 3 0.98 -51.16 20.07
N VAL A 4 1.95 -52.01 19.71
CA VAL A 4 3.32 -51.58 19.36
C VAL A 4 3.35 -50.74 18.08
N THR A 5 2.54 -51.11 17.07
CA THR A 5 2.44 -50.40 15.79
C THR A 5 1.76 -49.04 15.90
N LYS A 6 0.85 -48.86 16.87
CA LYS A 6 0.20 -47.56 17.12
C LYS A 6 1.19 -46.59 17.76
N GLY A 7 1.93 -47.02 18.78
CA GLY A 7 2.98 -46.21 19.43
C GLY A 7 4.08 -45.76 18.46
N MET A 8 4.57 -46.66 17.60
CA MET A 8 5.59 -46.35 16.60
C MET A 8 5.13 -45.31 15.58
N ARG A 9 3.85 -45.31 15.19
CA ARG A 9 3.27 -44.31 14.28
C ARG A 9 3.19 -42.92 14.93
N TRP A 10 2.92 -42.84 16.23
CA TRP A 10 2.87 -41.57 16.96
C TRP A 10 4.27 -40.98 17.16
N VAL A 11 5.25 -41.81 17.53
CA VAL A 11 6.66 -41.38 17.63
C VAL A 11 7.16 -40.85 16.29
N ARG A 12 6.87 -41.55 15.18
CA ARG A 12 7.26 -41.09 13.84
C ARG A 12 6.60 -39.76 13.45
N ARG A 13 5.35 -39.53 13.81
CA ARG A 13 4.64 -38.26 13.58
C ARG A 13 5.24 -37.10 14.37
N LEU A 14 5.58 -37.35 15.64
CA LEU A 14 6.22 -36.35 16.50
C LEU A 14 7.62 -36.00 16.00
N MET A 15 8.40 -37.00 15.55
CA MET A 15 9.72 -36.79 14.97
C MET A 15 9.67 -35.97 13.67
N VAL A 16 8.71 -36.27 12.77
CA VAL A 16 8.52 -35.48 11.54
C VAL A 16 8.12 -34.04 11.87
N GLY A 17 7.23 -33.84 12.85
CA GLY A 17 6.86 -32.51 13.32
C GLY A 17 8.04 -31.72 13.89
N ALA A 18 8.89 -32.36 14.71
CA ALA A 18 10.06 -31.73 15.30
C ALA A 18 11.12 -31.35 14.26
N VAL A 19 11.38 -32.21 13.27
CA VAL A 19 12.31 -31.91 12.17
C VAL A 19 11.80 -30.75 11.31
N ALA A 20 10.50 -30.74 10.99
CA ALA A 20 9.90 -29.62 10.24
C ALA A 20 10.01 -28.30 11.02
N ALA A 21 9.72 -28.31 12.32
CA ALA A 21 9.82 -27.13 13.18
C ALA A 21 11.26 -26.60 13.29
N ALA A 22 12.26 -27.48 13.33
CA ALA A 22 13.67 -27.08 13.42
C ALA A 22 14.24 -26.58 12.07
N ALA A 23 13.72 -27.07 10.94
CA ALA A 23 14.18 -26.66 9.61
C ALA A 23 13.58 -25.30 9.16
N LEU A 24 12.40 -24.94 9.67
CA LEU A 24 11.68 -23.72 9.31
C LEU A 24 12.49 -22.42 9.56
N PRO A 25 13.11 -22.19 10.73
CA PRO A 25 13.94 -21.01 10.96
C PRO A 25 15.16 -20.94 10.01
N GLY A 26 15.77 -22.09 9.73
CA GLY A 26 16.91 -22.18 8.80
C GLY A 26 16.52 -21.81 7.37
N LEU A 27 15.36 -22.25 6.91
CA LEU A 27 14.81 -21.90 5.60
C LEU A 27 14.52 -20.39 5.50
N ILE A 28 13.92 -19.78 6.52
CA ILE A 28 13.64 -18.33 6.57
C ILE A 28 14.95 -17.53 6.52
N GLY A 29 15.97 -17.95 7.28
CA GLY A 29 17.29 -17.31 7.31
C GLY A 29 18.10 -17.47 6.02
N LEU A 30 17.95 -18.60 5.29
CA LEU A 30 18.60 -18.85 4.00
C LEU A 30 17.95 -18.08 2.85
N THR A 31 16.64 -17.84 2.89
CA THR A 31 15.92 -17.08 1.84
C THR A 31 15.99 -15.57 2.03
N GLY A 32 16.53 -15.07 3.15
CA GLY A 32 16.93 -13.67 3.34
C GLY A 32 15.83 -12.63 3.16
N GLY A 33 14.56 -12.99 3.32
CA GLY A 33 13.43 -12.10 3.03
C GLY A 33 12.52 -11.95 4.23
N GLU A 34 12.72 -10.90 5.02
CA GLU A 34 11.55 -10.26 5.62
C GLU A 34 10.75 -9.70 4.45
N ALA A 35 9.52 -10.20 4.25
CA ALA A 35 8.60 -9.55 3.32
C ALA A 35 8.25 -8.19 3.91
N THR A 36 9.05 -7.17 3.62
CA THR A 36 8.72 -5.79 3.95
C THR A 36 7.52 -5.43 3.09
N ALA A 37 6.33 -5.45 3.68
CA ALA A 37 5.15 -4.89 3.04
C ALA A 37 5.38 -3.39 2.91
N SER A 38 5.81 -2.94 1.72
CA SER A 38 5.78 -1.52 1.38
C SER A 38 4.37 -1.19 0.96
N ALA A 39 3.71 -0.35 1.75
CA ALA A 39 2.41 0.17 1.40
C ALA A 39 2.49 1.25 0.31
N PHE A 40 3.63 1.95 0.21
CA PHE A 40 3.85 3.01 -0.77
C PHE A 40 3.97 2.47 -2.20
N SER A 41 3.41 3.20 -3.18
CA SER A 41 3.50 2.82 -4.59
C SER A 41 4.96 2.68 -5.03
N ARG A 42 5.28 1.62 -5.77
CA ARG A 42 6.68 1.29 -6.09
C ARG A 42 7.37 2.38 -6.93
N PRO A 43 8.70 2.56 -6.76
CA PRO A 43 9.50 3.39 -7.66
C PRO A 43 9.40 2.93 -9.12
N GLY A 44 9.41 3.87 -10.07
CA GLY A 44 9.38 3.59 -11.52
C GLY A 44 8.00 3.66 -12.18
N LEU A 45 6.93 3.87 -11.42
CA LEU A 45 5.64 4.28 -11.98
C LEU A 45 5.72 5.74 -12.49
N PRO A 46 4.97 6.11 -13.55
CA PRO A 46 4.94 7.48 -14.06
C PRO A 46 4.05 8.37 -13.18
N VAL A 47 4.36 8.42 -11.89
CA VAL A 47 3.68 9.30 -10.91
C VAL A 47 4.37 10.67 -10.95
N GLU A 48 3.57 11.69 -11.17
CA GLU A 48 3.95 13.09 -11.19
C GLU A 48 3.52 13.78 -9.88
N TYR A 49 4.31 14.77 -9.45
CA TYR A 49 4.01 15.61 -8.30
C TYR A 49 3.82 17.03 -8.80
N LEU A 50 2.56 17.45 -8.91
CA LEU A 50 2.16 18.70 -9.53
C LEU A 50 1.92 19.76 -8.46
N GLN A 51 2.31 21.00 -8.75
CA GLN A 51 1.90 22.19 -8.01
C GLN A 51 0.80 22.88 -8.80
N VAL A 52 -0.43 22.79 -8.31
CA VAL A 52 -1.62 23.33 -8.99
C VAL A 52 -2.03 24.65 -8.33
N PRO A 53 -1.94 25.79 -9.03
CA PRO A 53 -2.31 27.09 -8.45
C PRO A 53 -3.80 27.16 -8.10
N SER A 54 -4.11 27.51 -6.85
CA SER A 54 -5.48 27.75 -6.39
C SER A 54 -5.69 29.24 -6.11
N ALA A 55 -6.42 29.91 -7.00
CA ALA A 55 -6.76 31.32 -6.85
C ALA A 55 -7.63 31.59 -5.61
N SER A 56 -8.57 30.68 -5.29
CA SER A 56 -9.46 30.83 -4.13
C SER A 56 -8.73 30.68 -2.79
N MET A 57 -7.71 29.83 -2.73
CA MET A 57 -6.91 29.62 -1.52
C MET A 57 -5.64 30.47 -1.46
N GLY A 58 -5.32 31.21 -2.53
CA GLY A 58 -4.14 32.07 -2.61
C GLY A 58 -2.80 31.33 -2.50
N ARG A 59 -2.77 30.03 -2.84
CA ARG A 59 -1.58 29.18 -2.75
C ARG A 59 -1.61 28.05 -3.77
N ASP A 60 -0.46 27.45 -4.01
CA ASP A 60 -0.37 26.22 -4.80
C ASP A 60 -0.77 25.01 -3.96
N ILE A 61 -1.46 24.07 -4.58
CA ILE A 61 -1.87 22.80 -3.98
C ILE A 61 -1.08 21.68 -4.63
N LYS A 62 -0.40 20.89 -3.81
CA LYS A 62 0.31 19.70 -4.26
C LYS A 62 -0.69 18.62 -4.65
N VAL A 63 -0.48 17.99 -5.80
CA VAL A 63 -1.31 16.90 -6.31
C VAL A 63 -0.40 15.78 -6.81
N GLN A 64 -0.58 14.57 -6.30
CA GLN A 64 0.04 13.39 -6.89
C GLN A 64 -0.85 12.90 -8.03
N PHE A 65 -0.25 12.67 -9.19
CA PHE A 65 -0.97 12.41 -10.42
C PHE A 65 -0.35 11.24 -11.18
N GLN A 66 -1.17 10.38 -11.75
CA GLN A 66 -0.73 9.39 -12.73
C GLN A 66 -1.68 9.41 -13.92
N SER A 67 -1.14 9.62 -15.11
CA SER A 67 -1.95 9.64 -16.34
C SER A 67 -2.46 8.25 -16.72
N GLY A 68 -3.74 8.18 -17.06
CA GLY A 68 -4.37 7.01 -17.69
C GLY A 68 -4.30 7.02 -19.22
N GLY A 69 -3.71 8.07 -19.82
CA GLY A 69 -3.70 8.32 -21.25
C GLY A 69 -4.35 9.66 -21.63
N GLN A 70 -4.34 10.00 -22.91
CA GLN A 70 -4.98 11.23 -23.39
C GLN A 70 -6.51 11.10 -23.29
N GLY A 71 -7.15 12.02 -22.57
CA GLY A 71 -8.62 12.05 -22.42
C GLY A 71 -9.18 10.95 -21.51
N SER A 72 -8.35 10.27 -20.72
CA SER A 72 -8.82 9.28 -19.75
C SER A 72 -9.68 9.92 -18.65
N PRO A 73 -10.69 9.19 -18.13
CA PRO A 73 -11.44 9.63 -16.96
C PRO A 73 -10.52 9.79 -15.74
N GLY A 74 -10.84 10.77 -14.89
CA GLY A 74 -10.13 11.02 -13.64
C GLY A 74 -10.77 10.31 -12.45
N LEU A 75 -9.97 9.58 -11.67
CA LEU A 75 -10.31 9.01 -10.38
C LEU A 75 -9.70 9.88 -9.27
N TYR A 76 -10.54 10.56 -8.50
CA TYR A 76 -10.13 11.39 -7.38
C TYR A 76 -10.13 10.58 -6.09
N LEU A 77 -8.96 10.47 -5.45
CA LEU A 77 -8.76 9.78 -4.19
C LEU A 77 -8.50 10.80 -3.09
N LEU A 78 -9.58 11.15 -2.39
CA LEU A 78 -9.57 12.13 -1.30
C LEU A 78 -8.99 11.49 -0.03
N ASP A 79 -8.16 12.26 0.67
CA ASP A 79 -7.53 11.85 1.92
C ASP A 79 -8.51 11.93 3.10
N GLY A 80 -8.10 11.40 4.25
CA GLY A 80 -8.87 11.44 5.48
C GLY A 80 -8.72 12.73 6.29
N MET A 81 -9.28 12.71 7.49
CA MET A 81 -9.26 13.85 8.42
C MET A 81 -7.85 14.29 8.85
N ARG A 82 -6.86 13.39 8.77
CA ARG A 82 -5.45 13.62 9.10
C ARG A 82 -4.56 13.75 7.85
N ALA A 83 -5.10 14.32 6.77
CA ALA A 83 -4.34 14.60 5.56
C ALA A 83 -3.04 15.35 5.88
N GLN A 84 -1.92 14.88 5.32
CA GLN A 84 -0.59 15.46 5.50
C GLN A 84 -0.24 16.36 4.30
N ASP A 85 0.72 17.27 4.47
CA ASP A 85 1.11 18.23 3.44
C ASP A 85 2.23 17.70 2.50
N ASP A 86 2.77 16.52 2.79
CA ASP A 86 3.83 15.87 2.00
C ASP A 86 3.27 14.86 0.99
N TYR A 87 2.45 13.90 1.43
CA TYR A 87 1.85 12.86 0.58
C TYR A 87 0.39 12.61 0.98
N ASN A 88 -0.41 12.15 0.01
CA ASN A 88 -1.77 11.74 0.28
C ASN A 88 -1.77 10.37 0.98
N GLY A 89 -2.63 10.21 1.98
CA GLY A 89 -2.77 9.00 2.77
C GLY A 89 -3.02 7.72 1.97
N TRP A 90 -3.63 7.81 0.77
CA TRP A 90 -3.78 6.66 -0.13
C TRP A 90 -2.45 6.12 -0.59
N ASP A 91 -1.51 6.97 -1.00
CA ASP A 91 -0.20 6.53 -1.45
C ASP A 91 0.69 6.14 -0.27
N ILE A 92 0.52 6.75 0.91
CA ILE A 92 1.25 6.33 2.11
C ILE A 92 0.89 4.90 2.53
N ASN A 93 -0.40 4.56 2.46
CA ASN A 93 -0.93 3.35 3.09
C ASN A 93 -1.39 2.29 2.09
N THR A 94 -1.35 2.56 0.78
CA THR A 94 -1.76 1.60 -0.25
C THR A 94 -0.98 1.80 -1.56
N PRO A 95 -0.72 0.73 -2.33
CA PRO A 95 -0.09 0.84 -3.65
C PRO A 95 -1.13 1.24 -4.72
N ALA A 96 -1.93 2.27 -4.45
CA ALA A 96 -3.04 2.69 -5.30
C ALA A 96 -2.60 3.09 -6.71
N PHE A 97 -1.48 3.80 -6.88
CA PHE A 97 -0.99 4.12 -8.23
C PHE A 97 -0.60 2.86 -9.01
N GLU A 98 -0.07 1.84 -8.34
CA GLU A 98 0.25 0.56 -8.97
C GLU A 98 -1.01 -0.20 -9.39
N TRP A 99 -2.03 -0.27 -8.54
CA TRP A 99 -3.29 -0.95 -8.85
C TRP A 99 -4.00 -0.38 -10.07
N TYR A 100 -3.95 0.95 -10.23
CA TYR A 100 -4.58 1.64 -11.35
C TYR A 100 -3.63 1.90 -12.52
N TYR A 101 -2.38 1.43 -12.46
CA TYR A 101 -1.44 1.55 -13.57
C TYR A 101 -1.97 0.79 -14.80
N GLN A 102 -1.98 1.46 -15.96
CA GLN A 102 -2.53 0.93 -17.23
C GLN A 102 -4.02 0.57 -17.19
N SER A 103 -4.77 1.03 -16.19
CA SER A 103 -6.23 0.82 -16.12
C SER A 103 -7.03 1.65 -17.13
N GLY A 104 -6.41 2.64 -17.77
CA GLY A 104 -7.09 3.66 -18.58
C GLY A 104 -7.75 4.77 -17.74
N LEU A 105 -7.52 4.79 -16.43
CA LEU A 105 -7.95 5.86 -15.52
C LEU A 105 -6.74 6.73 -15.11
N SER A 106 -6.91 8.04 -15.15
CA SER A 106 -5.97 8.95 -14.51
C SER A 106 -6.27 9.00 -13.02
N VAL A 107 -5.26 8.80 -12.17
CA VAL A 107 -5.43 8.87 -10.71
C VAL A 107 -4.98 10.23 -10.21
N ILE A 108 -5.83 10.88 -9.42
CA ILE A 108 -5.61 12.22 -8.86
C ILE A 108 -5.73 12.12 -7.34
N MET A 109 -4.64 12.45 -6.64
CA MET A 109 -4.57 12.46 -5.18
C MET A 109 -4.15 13.87 -4.70
N PRO A 110 -5.11 14.75 -4.33
CA PRO A 110 -4.79 16.03 -3.73
C PRO A 110 -4.09 15.83 -2.39
N VAL A 111 -3.03 16.59 -2.12
CA VAL A 111 -2.25 16.52 -0.88
C VAL A 111 -2.64 17.68 0.05
N GLY A 112 -2.68 17.42 1.35
CA GLY A 112 -3.03 18.39 2.39
C GLY A 112 -4.53 18.53 2.62
N GLY A 113 -4.92 19.62 3.30
CA GLY A 113 -6.32 19.89 3.64
C GLY A 113 -6.80 19.13 4.87
N GLN A 114 -5.95 19.03 5.89
CA GLN A 114 -6.29 18.41 7.17
C GLN A 114 -7.63 18.95 7.72
N SER A 115 -8.55 18.05 8.06
CA SER A 115 -9.89 18.39 8.58
C SER A 115 -10.71 19.35 7.70
N SER A 116 -10.40 19.48 6.41
CA SER A 116 -11.09 20.40 5.49
C SER A 116 -12.47 19.90 5.03
N PHE A 117 -12.74 18.60 5.14
CA PHE A 117 -13.91 17.95 4.55
C PHE A 117 -14.07 18.22 3.04
N TYR A 118 -12.99 18.64 2.35
CA TYR A 118 -13.01 19.04 0.94
C TYR A 118 -14.16 19.99 0.59
N SER A 119 -14.42 20.94 1.48
CA SER A 119 -15.52 21.91 1.37
C SER A 119 -14.99 23.33 1.33
N ASP A 120 -15.81 24.27 0.85
CA ASP A 120 -15.54 25.72 0.98
C ASP A 120 -16.03 26.21 2.34
N TRP A 121 -15.15 26.82 3.12
CA TRP A 121 -15.45 27.25 4.49
C TRP A 121 -15.82 28.73 4.53
N TYR A 122 -16.76 29.10 5.41
CA TYR A 122 -17.15 30.50 5.62
C TYR A 122 -16.01 31.36 6.20
N LYS A 123 -15.15 30.75 7.01
CA LYS A 123 -13.98 31.37 7.62
C LYS A 123 -12.85 30.34 7.71
N PRO A 124 -11.59 30.80 7.70
CA PRO A 124 -10.45 29.98 8.09
C PRO A 124 -10.60 29.41 9.50
#